data_AF-A0A519M2K9-F1
#
_entry.id   AF-A0A519M2K9-F1
#
_cell.length_a   1.000
_cell.length_b   1.000
_cell.length_c   1.000
_cell.angle_alpha   90.00
_cell.angle_beta   90.00
_cell.angle_gamma   90.00
#
_symmetry.space_group_name_H-M   'P 1'
#
loop_
_entity.id
_entity.type
_entity.pdbx_description
1 polymer ?
#
loop_
_entity_poly.entity_id
_entity_poly.type
_entity_poly.pdbx_seq_one_letter_code
_entity_poly.pdbx_strand_id
1 'polypeptide(L)' 'EILDLAVEFEIIKKSGSWFSYGDTKLGQGRDAVKALIKDNPELADELEIKIKDTIKEKMS' A
#
# COMPACT_ATOMS: atom_id res chain seq x y z
N GLU A 1 2.02 -9.22 1.65
CA GLU A 1 2.41 -8.60 2.92
C GLU A 1 2.33 -7.09 2.86
N ILE A 2 3.20 -6.37 2.13
CA ILE A 2 3.13 -4.89 2.04
C ILE A 2 1.74 -4.37 1.62
N LEU A 3 1.17 -4.90 0.53
CA LEU A 3 -0.17 -4.48 0.07
C LEU A 3 -1.25 -4.75 1.12
N ASP A 4 -1.15 -5.88 1.83
CA ASP A 4 -2.18 -6.29 2.78
C ASP A 4 -2.18 -5.34 3.99
N LEU A 5 -0.98 -5.05 4.54
CA LEU A 5 -0.77 -4.09 5.62
C LEU A 5 -1.12 -2.66 5.18
N ALA A 6 -0.69 -2.24 4.00
CA ALA A 6 -1.01 -0.91 3.48
C ALA A 6 -2.52 -0.68 3.32
N VAL A 7 -3.28 -1.72 2.95
CA VAL A 7 -4.75 -1.63 2.88
C VAL A 7 -5.36 -1.65 4.28
N GLU A 8 -4.84 -2.47 5.20
CA GLU A 8 -5.28 -2.54 6.59
C GLU A 8 -5.10 -1.20 7.33
N PHE A 9 -3.98 -0.52 7.10
CA PHE A 9 -3.67 0.79 7.65
C PHE A 9 -4.23 1.96 6.85
N GLU A 10 -5.11 1.70 5.87
CA GLU A 10 -5.74 2.71 5.00
C GLU A 10 -4.74 3.59 4.20
N ILE A 11 -3.48 3.17 4.11
CA ILE A 11 -2.43 3.80 3.29
C ILE A 11 -2.77 3.62 1.81
N ILE A 12 -3.16 2.40 1.42
CA ILE A 12 -3.72 2.10 0.10
C ILE A 12 -5.23 1.96 0.22
N LYS A 13 -5.95 2.76 -0.56
CA LYS A 13 -7.41 2.70 -0.65
C LYS A 13 -7.83 1.67 -1.70
N LYS A 14 -8.87 0.91 -1.37
CA LYS A 14 -9.49 -0.05 -2.29
C LYS A 14 -10.92 0.39 -2.60
N SER A 15 -11.22 0.60 -3.87
CA SER A 15 -12.57 0.89 -4.36
C SER A 15 -13.00 -0.20 -5.34
N GLY A 16 -13.79 -1.16 -4.83
CA GLY A 16 -14.17 -2.35 -5.59
C GLY A 16 -12.95 -3.21 -5.93
N SER A 17 -12.68 -3.41 -7.21
CA SER A 17 -11.49 -4.14 -7.68
C SER A 17 -10.26 -3.24 -7.85
N TRP A 18 -10.39 -1.92 -7.70
CA TRP A 18 -9.29 -0.96 -7.90
C TRP A 18 -8.58 -0.59 -6.61
N PHE A 19 -7.28 -0.33 -6.72
CA PHE A 19 -6.43 0.16 -5.64
C PHE A 19 -5.80 1.49 -6.02
N SER A 20 -5.73 2.39 -5.05
CA SER A 20 -5.11 3.71 -5.17
C SER A 20 -4.26 4.02 -3.94
N TYR A 21 -3.20 4.78 -4.16
CA TYR A 21 -2.31 5.30 -3.13
C TYR A 21 -2.33 6.83 -3.21
N GLY A 22 -2.86 7.48 -2.18
CA GLY A 22 -3.24 8.89 -2.27
C GLY A 22 -4.18 9.13 -3.45
N ASP A 23 -3.77 10.02 -4.35
CA ASP A 23 -4.48 10.33 -5.61
C ASP A 23 -4.00 9.49 -6.80
N THR A 24 -2.99 8.64 -6.61
CA THR A 24 -2.40 7.83 -7.68
C THR A 24 -3.12 6.49 -7.79
N LYS A 25 -3.51 6.11 -9.01
CA LYS A 25 -4.12 4.81 -9.30
C LYS A 25 -3.02 3.75 -9.46
N LEU A 26 -3.00 2.74 -8.59
CA LEU A 26 -2.00 1.67 -8.64
C LEU A 26 -2.39 0.58 -9.65
N GLY A 27 -3.66 0.17 -9.66
CA GLY A 27 -4.10 -0.88 -10.55
C GLY A 27 -5.39 -1.57 -10.12
N GLN A 28 -5.83 -2.53 -10.93
CA GLN A 28 -6.99 -3.37 -10.68
C GLN A 28 -6.53 -4.77 -10.25
N GLY A 29 -7.05 -5.25 -9.12
CA GLY A 29 -6.72 -6.55 -8.56
C GLY A 29 -5.47 -6.52 -7.68
N ARG A 30 -5.41 -7.46 -6.72
CA ARG A 30 -4.30 -7.53 -5.76
C ARG A 30 -2.99 -7.89 -6.44
N ASP A 31 -3.02 -8.85 -7.37
CA ASP A 31 -1.82 -9.35 -8.04
C ASP A 31 -1.14 -8.28 -8.89
N ALA A 32 -1.91 -7.47 -9.64
CA ALA A 32 -1.36 -6.37 -10.43
C ALA A 32 -0.66 -5.33 -9.55
N VAL A 33 -1.26 -4.98 -8.41
CA VAL A 33 -0.69 -4.01 -7.48
C VAL A 33 0.51 -4.58 -6.74
N LYS A 34 0.50 -5.86 -6.38
CA LYS A 34 1.66 -6.56 -5.81
C LYS A 34 2.83 -6.58 -6.79
N ALA A 35 2.57 -6.84 -8.07
CA ALA A 35 3.58 -6.78 -9.12
C ALA A 35 4.14 -5.35 -9.24
N LEU A 36 3.27 -4.33 -9.30
CA LEU A 36 3.69 -2.93 -9.34
C LEU A 36 4.59 -2.55 -8.17
N ILE A 37 4.24 -2.94 -6.95
CA ILE A 37 5.05 -2.65 -5.74
C ILE A 37 6.38 -3.39 -5.82
N LYS A 38 6.40 -4.64 -6.29
CA LYS A 38 7.64 -5.42 -6.42
C LYS A 38 8.57 -4.86 -7.49
N ASP A 39 8.00 -4.37 -8.60
CA ASP A 39 8.75 -3.82 -9.72
C ASP A 39 9.20 -2.37 -9.45
N ASN A 40 8.60 -1.69 -8.47
CA ASN A 40 8.97 -0.34 -8.04
C ASN A 40 9.49 -0.35 -6.59
N PRO A 41 10.80 -0.59 -6.38
CA PRO A 41 11.39 -0.61 -5.04
C PRO A 41 11.20 0.71 -4.28
N GLU A 42 11.21 1.85 -4.96
CA GLU A 42 10.95 3.16 -4.34
C GLU A 42 9.55 3.23 -3.72
N LEU A 43 8.54 2.71 -4.41
CA LEU A 43 7.17 2.64 -3.90
C LEU A 43 7.08 1.65 -2.72
N ALA A 44 7.77 0.51 -2.79
CA ALA A 44 7.78 -0.47 -1.72
C ALA A 44 8.39 0.12 -0.43
N ASP A 45 9.53 0.80 -0.54
CA ASP A 45 10.20 1.45 0.60
C ASP A 45 9.32 2.53 1.20
N GLU A 46 8.69 3.36 0.37
CA GLU A 46 7.77 4.41 0.84
C GLU A 46 6.57 3.82 1.61
N LEU A 47 5.94 2.78 1.06
CA LEU A 47 4.83 2.09 1.72
C LEU A 47 5.28 1.45 3.04
N GLU A 48 6.46 0.82 3.08
CA GLU A 48 6.98 0.18 4.29
C GLU A 48 7.26 1.19 5.40
N ILE A 49 7.85 2.34 5.07
CA ILE A 49 8.09 3.44 6.02
C ILE A 49 6.76 3.90 6.61
N LYS A 50 5.74 4.15 5.77
CA LYS A 50 4.41 4.59 6.24
C LYS A 50 3.73 3.55 7.11
N ILE A 51 3.79 2.27 6.73
CA ILE A 51 3.25 1.17 7.54
C ILE A 51 3.91 1.15 8.92
N LYS A 52 5.25 1.23 8.99
CA LYS A 52 5.97 1.24 10.27
C LYS A 52 5.63 2.44 11.12
N ASP A 53 5.47 3.61 10.50
CA ASP A 53 5.10 4.85 11.20
C ASP A 53 3.69 4.76 11.78
N THR A 54 2.72 4.31 10.99
CA THR A 54 1.34 4.09 11.46
C THR A 54 1.26 3.05 12.59
N ILE A 55 2.07 1.98 12.53
CA ILE A 55 2.15 0.99 13.61
C ILE A 55 2.68 1.65 14.90
N LYS A 56 3.76 2.44 14.80
CA LYS A 56 4.32 3.14 15.96
C LYS A 56 3.35 4.13 16.58
N GLU A 57 2.62 4.89 15.76
CA GLU A 57 1.60 5.83 16.22
C GLU A 57 0.44 5.13 16.92
N LYS A 58 -0.02 3.98 16.40
CA LYS A 58 -1.11 3.20 17.03
C LYS A 58 -0.69 2.47 18.31
N MET A 59 0.61 2.23 18.50
CA MET A 59 1.18 1.56 19.67
C MET A 59 1.65 2.52 20.77
N SER A 60 1.62 3.84 20.52
CA SER A 60 1.91 4.88 21.52
C SER A 60 0.63 5.40 22.17
#